data_AF-A0AAC9UFI7-F1
#
_entry.id   AF-A0AAC9UFI7-F1
#
_cell.length_a   1.000
_cell.length_b   1.000
_cell.length_c   1.000
_cell.angle_alpha   90.00
_cell.angle_beta   90.00
_cell.angle_gamma   90.00
#
_symmetry.space_group_name_H-M   'P 1'
#
loop_
_entity.id
_entity.type
_entity.pdbx_description
1 polymer ?
#
loop_
_entity_poly.entity_id
_entity_poly.type
_entity_poly.pdbx_seq_one_letter_code
_entity_poly.pdbx_strand_id
1 'polypeptide(L)'
;MAKQAVIEQEKLSTSNIDNQASPLIETLLNEKKQFEAELAILLGEVDEYKALQKRFPEHLSLFYSALDDAKNNSAKLLGKVNALTTILASLNNDAPQC
;
A
#
# COMPACT_ATOMS: atom_id res chain seq x y z
N MET A 1 -33.91 -58.62 -5.90
CA MET A 1 -33.99 -58.20 -7.32
C MET A 1 -34.97 -57.03 -7.34
N ALA A 2 -34.63 -55.81 -7.74
CA ALA A 2 -34.00 -55.36 -8.98
C ALA A 2 -33.08 -54.15 -8.76
N LYS A 3 -32.10 -54.02 -9.66
CA LYS A 3 -31.14 -52.93 -9.81
C LYS A 3 -31.70 -51.88 -10.78
N GLN A 4 -31.37 -50.59 -10.59
CA GLN A 4 -31.52 -49.51 -11.57
C GLN A 4 -30.22 -48.67 -11.51
N ALA A 5 -29.24 -48.85 -12.42
CA ALA A 5 -28.97 -48.06 -13.64
C ALA A 5 -28.79 -46.55 -13.35
N VAL A 6 -27.56 -46.04 -13.13
CA VAL A 6 -26.57 -45.47 -14.10
C VAL A 6 -27.16 -44.40 -15.03
N ILE A 7 -26.62 -43.17 -14.98
CA ILE A 7 -25.96 -42.43 -16.07
C ILE A 7 -25.50 -41.03 -15.56
N GLU A 8 -24.40 -40.62 -16.15
CA GLU A 8 -23.43 -39.57 -15.88
C GLU A 8 -23.85 -38.17 -16.37
N GLN A 9 -23.32 -37.16 -15.68
CA GLN A 9 -23.06 -35.75 -16.03
C GLN A 9 -23.74 -35.06 -17.23
N GLU A 10 -24.30 -33.87 -16.97
CA GLU A 10 -24.03 -32.67 -17.79
C GLU A 10 -24.38 -31.34 -17.04
N LYS A 11 -23.32 -30.59 -16.72
CA LYS A 11 -23.10 -29.14 -16.94
C LYS A 11 -24.25 -28.12 -16.76
N LEU A 12 -24.06 -27.23 -15.77
CA LEU A 12 -24.34 -25.78 -15.89
C LEU A 12 -23.37 -25.01 -14.96
N SER A 13 -22.15 -24.73 -15.40
CA SER A 13 -21.77 -23.41 -15.96
C SER A 13 -22.45 -22.23 -15.24
N THR A 14 -21.87 -21.76 -14.15
CA THR A 14 -21.95 -20.33 -13.79
C THR A 14 -20.55 -19.86 -13.46
N SER A 15 -19.88 -19.34 -14.49
CA SER A 15 -18.64 -18.58 -14.38
C SER A 15 -18.92 -17.29 -13.64
N ASN A 16 -18.78 -17.30 -12.31
CA ASN A 16 -18.42 -16.09 -11.59
C ASN A 16 -16.90 -16.04 -11.63
N ILE A 17 -16.36 -15.40 -12.66
CA ILE A 17 -15.00 -14.87 -12.60
C ILE A 17 -15.10 -13.72 -11.61
N ASP A 18 -15.01 -14.07 -10.32
CA ASP A 18 -14.84 -13.10 -9.27
C ASP A 18 -13.58 -12.32 -9.61
N ASN A 19 -13.73 -11.01 -9.80
CA ASN A 19 -12.67 -10.02 -9.81
C ASN A 19 -12.03 -9.94 -8.41
N GLN A 20 -11.58 -11.06 -7.85
CA GLN A 20 -10.78 -11.09 -6.65
C GLN A 20 -9.36 -10.71 -7.06
N ALA A 21 -8.97 -9.48 -6.76
CA ALA A 21 -7.56 -9.13 -6.71
C ALA A 21 -6.85 -10.19 -5.86
N SER A 22 -5.71 -10.69 -6.33
CA SER A 22 -4.90 -11.66 -5.58
C SER A 22 -4.73 -11.17 -4.13
N PRO A 23 -4.91 -12.02 -3.09
CA PRO A 23 -4.74 -11.61 -1.69
C PRO A 23 -3.39 -10.91 -1.43
N LEU A 24 -2.36 -11.24 -2.22
CA LEU A 24 -1.09 -10.54 -2.23
C LEU A 24 -1.23 -9.07 -2.69
N ILE A 25 -1.89 -8.84 -3.83
CA ILE A 25 -2.09 -7.49 -4.39
C ILE A 25 -2.89 -6.62 -3.41
N GLU A 26 -3.96 -7.16 -2.83
CA GLU A 26 -4.77 -6.42 -1.85
C GLU A 26 -3.95 -6.05 -0.61
N THR A 27 -3.17 -7.00 -0.08
CA THR A 27 -2.29 -6.77 1.08
C THR A 27 -1.28 -5.65 0.79
N LEU A 28 -0.56 -5.73 -0.33
CA LEU A 28 0.44 -4.73 -0.72
C LEU A 28 -0.18 -3.35 -0.99
N LEU A 29 -1.39 -3.29 -1.57
CA LEU A 29 -2.12 -2.04 -1.75
C LEU A 29 -2.50 -1.41 -0.42
N ASN A 30 -2.95 -2.21 0.55
CA ASN A 30 -3.30 -1.72 1.88
C ASN A 30 -2.06 -1.23 2.65
N GLU A 31 -0.95 -1.97 2.60
CA GLU A 31 0.33 -1.52 3.17
C GLU A 31 0.80 -0.20 2.54
N LYS A 32 0.73 -0.09 1.21
CA LYS A 32 1.10 1.14 0.50
C LYS A 32 0.27 2.32 0.97
N LYS A 33 -1.06 2.18 1.04
CA LYS A 33 -1.97 3.23 1.52
C LYS A 33 -1.64 3.66 2.95
N GLN A 34 -1.31 2.70 3.83
CA GLN A 34 -0.93 3.01 5.20
C GLN A 34 0.35 3.84 5.25
N PHE A 35 1.40 3.45 4.53
CA PHE A 35 2.64 4.21 4.49
C PHE A 35 2.48 5.59 3.83
N GLU A 36 1.60 5.73 2.82
CA GLU A 36 1.27 7.02 2.23
C GLU A 36 0.58 7.96 3.23
N ALA A 37 -0.34 7.43 4.05
CA ALA A 37 -1.00 8.20 5.09
C ALA A 37 -0.03 8.66 6.19
N GLU A 38 0.83 7.76 6.66
CA GLU A 38 1.86 8.08 7.67
C GLU A 38 2.89 9.09 7.12
N LEU A 39 3.29 8.95 5.85
CA LEU A 39 4.16 9.90 5.17
C LEU A 39 3.54 11.30 5.12
N ALA A 40 2.25 11.41 4.81
CA ALA A 40 1.57 12.70 4.76
C ALA A 40 1.57 13.41 6.13
N ILE A 41 1.43 12.65 7.23
CA ILE A 41 1.50 13.19 8.59
C ILE A 41 2.91 13.74 8.86
N LEU A 42 3.95 12.95 8.62
CA LEU A 42 5.34 13.37 8.87
C LEU A 42 5.76 14.59 8.02
N LEU A 43 5.27 14.69 6.78
CA LEU A 43 5.51 15.88 5.96
C LEU A 43 4.85 17.12 6.57
N GLY A 44 3.65 16.98 7.14
CA GLY A 44 3.00 18.04 7.91
C GLY A 44 3.80 18.45 9.14
N GLU A 45 4.37 17.49 9.87
CA GLU A 45 5.26 17.76 11.01
C GLU A 45 6.53 18.51 10.57
N VAL A 46 7.15 18.09 9.46
CA VAL A 46 8.31 18.79 8.88
C VAL A 46 7.99 20.26 8.60
N ASP A 47 6.83 20.55 8.04
CA ASP A 47 6.43 21.91 7.72
C ASP A 47 6.11 22.74 8.97
N GLU A 48 5.48 22.14 9.99
CA GLU A 48 5.24 22.81 11.28
C GLU A 48 6.56 23.10 12.01
N TYR A 49 7.51 22.15 12.04
CA TYR A 49 8.81 22.39 12.66
C TYR A 49 9.58 23.53 11.98
N LYS A 50 9.53 23.65 10.65
CA LYS A 50 10.11 24.79 9.93
C LYS A 50 9.40 26.10 10.29
N ALA A 51 8.07 26.08 10.40
CA ALA A 51 7.29 27.25 10.79
C ALA A 51 7.63 27.70 12.22
N LEU A 52 7.78 26.76 13.15
CA LEU A 52 8.21 27.02 14.52
C LEU A 52 9.63 27.58 14.59
N GLN A 53 10.58 27.03 13.82
CA GLN A 53 11.93 27.58 13.71
C GLN A 53 11.93 29.04 13.22
N LYS A 54 11.07 29.36 12.23
CA LYS A 54 10.90 30.73 11.74
C LYS A 54 10.26 31.65 12.79
N ARG A 55 9.30 31.14 13.57
CA ARG A 55 8.59 31.90 14.61
C ARG A 55 9.43 32.13 15.86
N PHE A 56 10.32 31.20 16.19
CA PHE A 56 11.14 31.21 17.40
C PHE A 56 12.63 30.96 17.08
N PRO A 57 13.31 31.91 16.39
CA PRO A 57 14.69 31.73 15.94
C PRO A 57 15.71 31.65 17.09
N GLU A 58 15.37 32.09 18.30
CA GLU A 58 16.23 31.98 19.49
C GLU A 58 16.22 30.56 20.11
N HIS A 59 15.35 29.67 19.62
CA HIS A 59 15.09 28.36 20.21
C HIS A 59 15.26 27.20 19.22
N LEU A 60 16.03 27.38 18.15
CA LEU A 60 16.19 26.39 17.07
C LEU A 60 16.61 25.00 17.57
N SER A 61 17.44 24.94 18.62
CA SER A 61 17.90 23.70 19.23
C SER A 61 16.76 22.80 19.72
N LEU A 62 15.62 23.36 20.10
CA LEU A 62 14.45 22.58 20.53
C LEU A 62 13.81 21.79 19.38
N PHE A 63 13.96 22.27 18.15
CA PHE A 63 13.26 21.73 16.98
C PHE A 63 14.17 20.88 16.08
N TYR A 64 15.50 21.04 16.14
CA TYR A 64 16.42 20.38 15.20
C TYR A 64 16.31 18.86 15.20
N SER A 65 16.31 18.22 16.38
CA SER A 65 16.20 16.75 16.46
C SER A 65 14.88 16.28 15.85
N ALA A 66 13.76 16.88 16.27
CA ALA A 66 12.44 16.51 15.79
C ALA A 66 12.25 16.72 14.28
N LEU A 67 12.79 17.84 13.74
CA LEU A 67 12.80 18.10 12.31
C LEU A 67 13.63 17.08 11.54
N ASP A 68 14.80 16.69 12.05
CA ASP A 68 15.65 15.71 11.40
C ASP A 68 15.01 14.31 11.43
N ASP A 69 14.46 13.91 12.57
CA ASP A 69 13.73 12.66 12.74
C ASP A 69 12.53 12.58 11.78
N ALA A 70 11.73 13.63 11.68
CA ALA A 70 10.58 13.67 10.77
C ALA A 70 11.00 13.59 9.30
N LYS A 71 12.10 14.25 8.91
CA LYS A 71 12.67 14.13 7.54
C LYS A 71 13.18 12.72 7.25
N ASN A 72 13.94 12.14 8.18
CA ASN A 72 14.53 10.81 8.03
C ASN A 72 13.42 9.74 7.94
N ASN A 73 12.41 9.84 8.79
CA ASN A 73 11.26 8.93 8.76
C ASN A 73 10.42 9.11 7.48
N SER A 74 10.23 10.35 7.01
CA SER A 74 9.58 10.62 5.72
C SER A 74 10.31 9.94 4.56
N ALA A 75 11.64 10.07 4.50
CA ALA A 75 12.45 9.43 3.45
C ALA A 75 12.33 7.90 3.51
N LYS A 76 12.33 7.32 4.71
CA LYS A 76 12.16 5.87 4.92
C LYS A 76 10.80 5.38 4.43
N LEU A 77 9.71 6.08 4.76
CA LEU A 77 8.37 5.72 4.30
C LEU A 77 8.24 5.86 2.79
N LEU A 78 8.78 6.94 2.20
CA LEU A 78 8.79 7.11 0.75
C LEU A 78 9.54 5.96 0.06
N GLY A 79 10.66 5.50 0.63
CA GLY A 79 11.37 4.32 0.16
C GLY A 79 10.48 3.07 0.14
N LYS A 80 9.69 2.85 1.19
CA LYS A 80 8.71 1.74 1.25
C LYS A 80 7.60 1.88 0.21
N VAL A 81 7.02 3.08 0.07
CA VAL A 81 5.98 3.37 -0.94
C VAL A 81 6.51 3.10 -2.35
N ASN A 82 7.74 3.52 -2.65
CA ASN A 82 8.36 3.30 -3.95
C ASN A 82 8.62 1.81 -4.23
N ALA A 83 9.09 1.06 -3.23
CA ALA A 83 9.27 -0.38 -3.35
C ALA A 83 7.94 -1.09 -3.64
N LEU A 84 6.89 -0.80 -2.86
CA LEU A 84 5.57 -1.39 -3.06
C LEU A 84 4.96 -1.00 -4.41
N THR A 85 5.13 0.26 -4.84
CA THR A 85 4.67 0.74 -6.15
C THR A 85 5.33 -0.03 -7.28
N THR A 86 6.64 -0.29 -7.17
CA THR A 86 7.40 -1.06 -8.18
C THR A 86 6.88 -2.49 -8.28
N ILE A 87 6.71 -3.17 -7.14
CA ILE A 87 6.21 -4.56 -7.13
C ILE A 87 4.77 -4.64 -7.65
N LEU A 88 3.88 -3.76 -7.21
CA LEU A 88 2.49 -3.70 -7.67
C LEU A 88 2.39 -3.44 -9.17
N ALA A 89 3.27 -2.59 -9.72
CA ALA A 89 3.32 -2.34 -11.16
C ALA A 89 3.72 -3.61 -11.93
N SER A 90 4.73 -4.34 -11.47
CA SER A 90 5.14 -5.62 -12.10
C SER A 90 4.00 -6.64 -12.08
N LEU A 91 3.31 -6.80 -10.95
CA LEU A 91 2.19 -7.74 -10.81
C LEU A 91 1.00 -7.42 -11.73
N ASN A 92 0.79 -6.15 -12.06
CA ASN A 92 -0.27 -5.75 -12.99
C ASN A 92 0.13 -5.94 -14.48
N ASN A 93 1.42 -5.89 -14.80
CA ASN A 93 1.92 -6.09 -16.17
C ASN A 93 2.07 -7.57 -16.55
N ASP A 94 2.07 -8.49 -15.58
CA ASP A 94 2.09 -9.95 -15.80
C ASP A 94 0.69 -10.53 -16.10
N ALA A 95 -0.35 -9.69 -16.23
CA ALA A 95 -1.63 -10.14 -16.78
C ALA A 95 -1.43 -10.56 -18.25
N PRO A 96 -1.90 -11.75 -18.69
CA PRO A 96 -1.70 -12.18 -20.06
C PRO A 96 -2.32 -11.15 -21.00
N GLN A 97 -1.50 -10.48 -21.81
CA GLN A 97 -2.01 -9.79 -22.98
C GLN A 97 -2.49 -10.86 -23.95
N CYS A 98 -3.80 -10.94 -24.13
CA CYS A 98 -4.48 -11.82 -25.08
C CYS A 98 -3.97 -11.62 -26.51
#